data_AF-A0A7V2NJ08-F1
#
_entry.id   AF-A0A7V2NJ08-F1
#
_cell.length_a   1.000
_cell.length_b   1.000
_cell.length_c   1.000
_cell.angle_alpha   90.00
_cell.angle_beta   90.00
_cell.angle_gamma   90.00
#
_symmetry.space_group_name_H-M   'P 1'
#
loop_
_entity.id
_entity.type
_entity.pdbx_description
1 polymer ?
#
loop_
_entity_poly.entity_id
_entity_poly.type
_entity_poly.pdbx_seq_one_letter_code
_entity_poly.pdbx_strand_id
1 'polypeptide(L)'
;MRRCSRGVVVAGLVLLLAPALVFAGGFNLAGVGAKGLAMSGAYRAIADDWSAMYWNPAGLAGQGSGVWIEAKVLYPITTVTPNAPSTIPGYDGYNL
;
A
#
# COMPACT_ATOMS: atom_id res chain seq x y z
N MET A 1 18.12 -36.33 12.94
CA MET A 1 18.03 -34.86 13.00
C MET A 1 18.36 -34.31 11.62
N ARG A 2 17.36 -33.82 10.87
CA ARG A 2 17.58 -33.28 9.51
C ARG A 2 18.30 -31.95 9.66
N ARG A 3 19.60 -31.92 9.35
CA ARG A 3 20.38 -30.66 9.35
C ARG A 3 19.77 -29.77 8.27
N CYS A 4 19.16 -28.65 8.65
CA CYS A 4 18.82 -27.60 7.67
C CYS A 4 20.10 -27.30 6.89
N SER A 5 20.08 -27.57 5.59
CA SER A 5 21.25 -27.36 4.76
C SER A 5 21.59 -25.88 4.82
N ARG A 6 22.86 -25.54 5.01
CA ARG A 6 23.32 -24.14 5.10
C ARG A 6 22.77 -23.28 3.96
N GLY A 7 22.57 -23.88 2.78
CA GLY A 7 21.94 -23.23 1.63
C GLY A 7 20.48 -22.79 1.84
N VAL A 8 19.66 -23.55 2.57
CA VAL A 8 18.27 -23.17 2.88
C VAL A 8 18.22 -21.96 3.82
N VAL A 9 19.12 -21.91 4.80
CA VAL A 9 19.22 -20.77 5.73
C VAL A 9 19.67 -19.51 4.99
N VAL A 10 20.69 -19.64 4.12
CA VAL A 10 21.16 -18.52 3.30
C VAL A 10 20.08 -18.04 2.33
N ALA A 11 19.40 -18.94 1.63
CA ALA A 11 18.31 -18.57 0.72
C ALA A 11 17.16 -17.86 1.45
N GLY A 12 16.78 -18.35 2.65
CA GLY A 12 15.76 -17.70 3.47
C GLY A 12 16.17 -16.30 3.95
N LEU A 13 17.43 -16.11 4.35
CA LEU A 13 17.96 -14.81 4.75
C LEU A 13 18.02 -13.83 3.57
N VAL A 14 18.43 -14.30 2.39
CA VAL A 14 18.44 -13.48 1.16
C VAL A 14 17.01 -13.03 0.82
N LEU A 15 16.03 -13.94 0.87
CA LEU A 15 14.63 -13.59 0.61
C LEU A 15 14.07 -12.55 1.61
N LEU A 16 14.46 -12.66 2.88
CA LEU A 16 14.01 -11.74 3.92
C LEU A 16 14.64 -10.34 3.79
N LEU A 17 15.91 -10.27 3.39
CA LEU A 17 16.70 -9.03 3.40
C LEU A 17 16.72 -8.31 2.05
N ALA A 18 16.47 -8.99 0.93
CA ALA A 18 16.46 -8.39 -0.41
C ALA A 18 15.55 -7.15 -0.55
N PRO A 19 14.35 -7.08 0.06
CA PRO A 19 13.49 -5.89 -0.03
C PRO A 19 14.10 -4.63 0.59
N ALA A 20 15.01 -4.75 1.56
CA ALA A 20 15.65 -3.61 2.21
C ALA A 20 16.62 -2.84 1.30
N LEU A 21 17.01 -3.42 0.16
CA LEU A 21 17.90 -2.80 -0.82
C LEU A 21 17.16 -1.96 -1.88
N VAL A 22 15.83 -1.93 -1.84
CA VAL A 22 15.02 -1.20 -2.82
C VAL A 22 14.71 0.21 -2.31
N PHE A 23 15.22 1.23 -3.00
CA PHE A 23 14.83 2.64 -2.77
C PHE A 23 13.49 2.92 -3.47
N ALA A 24 12.38 2.54 -2.84
CA ALA A 24 11.04 2.86 -3.33
C ALA A 24 10.57 4.22 -2.77
N GLY A 25 10.20 5.14 -3.65
CA GLY A 25 9.40 6.32 -3.29
C GLY A 25 7.97 5.88 -2.99
N GLY A 26 7.71 5.45 -1.76
CA GLY A 26 6.40 4.91 -1.38
C GLY A 26 5.29 5.94 -1.55
N PHE A 27 4.29 5.62 -2.38
CA PHE A 27 3.04 6.35 -2.35
C PHE A 27 2.36 6.10 -1.00
N ASN A 28 1.95 7.16 -0.31
CA ASN A 28 1.06 7.02 0.84
C ASN A 28 -0.32 6.62 0.33
N LEU A 29 -0.50 5.32 0.09
CA LEU A 29 -1.79 4.75 -0.24
C LEU A 29 -2.68 4.90 0.97
N ALA A 30 -3.66 5.81 0.85
CA ALA A 30 -4.65 6.03 1.90
C ALA A 30 -5.32 4.69 2.27
N GLY A 31 -5.52 4.46 3.57
CA GLY A 31 -6.38 3.39 4.07
C GLY A 31 -5.66 2.10 4.48
N VAL A 32 -5.35 1.93 5.77
CA VAL A 32 -5.26 0.58 6.36
C VAL A 32 -6.70 0.12 6.60
N GLY A 33 -7.09 -1.08 6.17
CA GLY A 33 -8.49 -1.52 6.29
C GLY A 33 -9.37 -1.11 5.11
N ALA A 34 -10.12 -2.07 4.56
CA ALA A 34 -11.12 -1.84 3.50
C ALA A 34 -12.21 -0.86 3.95
N LYS A 35 -12.65 -0.94 5.21
CA LYS A 35 -13.64 -0.02 5.79
C LYS A 35 -13.08 1.40 5.93
N GLY A 36 -11.84 1.52 6.40
CA GLY A 36 -11.11 2.79 6.47
C GLY A 36 -10.98 3.47 5.10
N LEU A 37 -10.69 2.68 4.07
CA LEU A 37 -10.61 3.14 2.68
C LEU A 37 -11.99 3.59 2.14
N ALA A 38 -13.04 2.80 2.36
CA ALA A 38 -14.40 3.14 1.91
C ALA A 38 -14.94 4.45 2.53
N MET A 39 -14.44 4.83 3.70
CA MET A 39 -14.81 6.06 4.40
C MET A 39 -13.92 7.26 4.07
N SER A 40 -12.98 7.15 3.13
CA SER A 40 -12.07 8.24 2.73
C SER A 40 -11.36 8.90 3.92
N GLY A 41 -10.96 8.10 4.93
CA GLY A 41 -10.29 8.57 6.14
C GLY A 41 -11.21 8.99 7.29
N ALA A 42 -12.53 9.01 7.11
CA ALA A 42 -13.52 9.30 8.16
C ALA A 42 -13.81 8.10 9.09
N TYR A 43 -12.84 7.21 9.32
CA TYR A 43 -13.04 5.95 10.06
C TYR A 43 -12.56 6.00 11.52
N ARG A 44 -11.62 6.90 11.86
CA ARG A 44 -10.92 6.91 13.16
C ARG A 44 -11.85 6.92 14.39
N ALA A 45 -13.00 7.59 14.30
CA ALA A 45 -13.96 7.70 15.40
C ALA A 45 -14.79 6.43 15.63
N ILE A 46 -14.91 5.57 14.61
CA ILE A 46 -15.73 4.35 14.63
C ILE A 46 -14.92 3.11 14.26
N ALA A 47 -13.62 3.12 14.56
CA ALA A 47 -12.75 2.00 14.26
C ALA A 47 -13.15 0.78 15.10
N ASP A 48 -13.47 -0.32 14.44
CA ASP A 48 -14.13 -1.50 15.01
C ASP A 48 -13.76 -2.82 14.30
N ASP A 49 -12.74 -2.80 13.44
CA ASP A 49 -12.16 -3.98 12.80
C ASP A 49 -10.67 -4.12 13.13
N TRP A 50 -9.98 -5.09 12.53
CA TRP A 50 -8.55 -5.33 12.75
C TRP A 50 -7.68 -4.09 12.49
N SER A 51 -8.10 -3.21 11.57
CA SER A 51 -7.38 -1.97 11.25
C SER A 51 -7.50 -0.91 12.34
N ALA A 52 -8.35 -1.11 13.36
CA ALA A 52 -8.38 -0.29 14.56
C ALA A 52 -7.03 -0.22 15.27
N MET A 53 -6.18 -1.25 15.15
CA MET A 53 -4.77 -1.22 15.62
C MET A 53 -3.99 -0.03 15.04
N TYR A 54 -4.28 0.36 13.80
CA TYR A 54 -3.66 1.48 13.10
C TYR A 54 -4.40 2.80 13.32
N TRP A 55 -5.75 2.79 13.34
CA TRP A 55 -6.54 4.02 13.40
C TRP A 55 -6.85 4.51 14.82
N ASN A 56 -7.31 3.62 15.70
CA ASN A 56 -7.73 3.90 17.07
C ASN A 56 -7.84 2.58 17.89
N PRO A 57 -6.80 2.22 18.67
CA PRO A 57 -6.78 0.96 19.42
C PRO A 57 -7.91 0.78 20.45
N ALA A 58 -8.57 1.86 20.89
CA ALA A 58 -9.72 1.76 21.79
C ALA A 58 -10.89 0.98 21.15
N GLY A 59 -10.96 0.98 19.81
CA GLY A 59 -11.92 0.20 19.03
C GLY A 59 -11.80 -1.32 19.18
N LEU A 60 -10.63 -1.82 19.60
CA LEU A 60 -10.38 -3.25 19.82
C LEU A 60 -10.91 -3.73 21.17
N ALA A 61 -11.26 -2.81 22.08
CA ALA A 61 -11.80 -3.18 23.38
C ALA A 61 -13.09 -3.99 23.20
N GLY A 62 -13.09 -5.23 23.71
CA GLY A 62 -14.24 -6.14 23.60
C GLY A 62 -14.31 -6.92 22.28
N GLN A 63 -13.36 -6.77 21.36
CA GLN A 63 -13.29 -7.62 20.16
C GLN A 63 -12.68 -9.00 20.48
N GLY A 64 -13.12 -10.02 19.74
CA GLY A 64 -12.57 -11.37 19.81
C GLY A 64 -11.23 -11.49 19.07
N SER A 65 -10.49 -12.56 19.36
CA SER A 65 -9.28 -12.90 18.61
C SER A 65 -9.64 -13.54 17.26
N GLY A 66 -9.04 -13.05 16.17
CA GLY A 66 -9.29 -13.55 14.82
C GLY A 66 -8.17 -13.20 13.86
N VAL A 67 -8.14 -13.89 12.72
CA VAL A 67 -7.20 -13.65 11.63
C VAL A 67 -7.94 -12.97 10.49
N TRP A 68 -7.35 -11.90 9.96
CA TRP A 68 -7.90 -11.10 8.88
C TRP A 68 -6.95 -11.09 7.68
N ILE A 69 -7.53 -11.16 6.49
CA ILE A 69 -6.79 -11.09 5.22
C ILE A 69 -7.43 -9.97 4.40
N GLU A 70 -6.60 -9.03 3.94
CA GLU A 70 -7.02 -7.94 3.08
C GLU A 70 -6.13 -7.89 1.83
N ALA A 71 -6.78 -7.73 0.68
CA ALA A 71 -6.11 -7.42 -0.58
C ALA A 71 -6.60 -6.07 -1.09
N LYS A 72 -5.67 -5.19 -1.47
CA LYS A 72 -5.96 -3.91 -2.12
C LYS A 72 -5.30 -3.89 -3.50
N VAL A 73 -6.08 -3.51 -4.51
CA VAL A 73 -5.59 -3.34 -5.89
C VAL A 73 -5.69 -1.86 -6.24
N LEU A 74 -4.59 -1.26 -6.68
CA LEU A 74 -4.58 0.10 -7.17
C LEU A 74 -4.07 0.11 -8.60
N TYR A 75 -4.80 0.80 -9.46
CA TYR A 75 -4.48 0.99 -10.87
C TYR A 75 -4.27 2.48 -11.14
N PRO A 76 -3.02 2.98 -11.10
CA PRO A 76 -2.74 4.38 -11.38
C PRO A 76 -2.98 4.67 -12.86
N ILE A 77 -3.68 5.77 -13.14
CA ILE A 77 -3.75 6.36 -14.48
C ILE A 77 -2.88 7.62 -14.49
N THR A 78 -2.01 7.74 -15.48
CA THR A 78 -1.16 8.93 -15.67
C THR A 78 -1.31 9.41 -17.10
N THR A 79 -1.84 10.61 -17.28
CA THR A 79 -1.78 11.30 -18.57
C THR A 79 -0.54 12.19 -18.54
N VAL A 80 0.46 11.88 -19.35
CA VAL A 80 1.65 12.72 -19.49
C VAL A 80 1.45 13.65 -20.67
N THR A 81 1.48 14.93 -20.37
CA THR A 81 1.47 16.08 -21.28
C THR A 81 2.88 16.19 -21.91
N PRO A 82 3.14 15.94 -23.22
CA PRO A 82 4.48 16.15 -23.77
C PRO A 82 4.88 17.63 -23.71
N ASN A 83 6.15 17.91 -23.36
CA ASN A 83 6.75 19.23 -23.58
C ASN A 83 6.91 19.46 -25.08
N ALA A 84 5.91 20.08 -25.70
CA ALA A 84 5.98 20.52 -27.08
C ALA A 84 6.82 21.81 -27.20
N PRO A 85 7.63 21.99 -28.27
CA PRO A 85 8.26 23.27 -28.58
C PRO A 85 7.18 24.34 -28.82
N SER A 86 7.40 25.57 -28.32
CA SER A 86 6.43 26.67 -28.23
C SER A 86 5.98 27.30 -29.57
N THR A 87 5.95 26.55 -30.67
CA THR A 87 5.81 27.08 -32.03
C THR A 87 4.62 26.55 -32.84
N ILE A 88 3.59 25.95 -32.22
CA ILE A 88 2.28 25.78 -32.88
C ILE A 88 1.35 26.92 -32.43
N PRO A 89 1.02 27.92 -33.29
CA PRO A 89 0.07 28.97 -32.94
C PRO A 89 -1.36 28.41 -32.82
N GLY A 90 -1.91 28.40 -31.61
CA GLY A 90 -3.32 28.09 -31.33
C GLY A 90 -3.60 26.80 -30.56
N TYR A 91 -2.60 25.95 -30.33
CA TYR A 91 -2.68 24.72 -29.54
C TYR A 91 -1.25 24.24 -29.27
N ASP A 92 -0.98 23.57 -28.15
CA ASP A 92 -0.22 22.31 -28.26
C ASP A 92 -0.42 21.35 -27.06
N GLY A 93 -1.66 21.05 -26.68
CA GLY A 93 -1.87 20.14 -25.54
C GLY A 93 -3.31 19.89 -25.09
N TYR A 94 -3.86 18.81 -25.64
CA TYR A 94 -5.00 17.92 -25.30
C TYR A 94 -6.43 18.44 -25.47
N ASN A 95 -7.06 18.03 -26.58
CA ASN A 95 -8.46 17.58 -26.55
C ASN A 95 -8.46 16.07 -26.89
N LEU A 96 -9.32 15.34 -26.19
CA LEU A 96 -9.51 13.89 -26.17
C LEU A 96 -9.36 13.17 -27.53
#